data_AF-A0AA42VIQ0-F1
#
_entry.id   AF-A0AA42VIQ0-F1
#
_cell.length_a   1.000
_cell.length_b   1.000
_cell.length_c   1.000
_cell.angle_alpha   90.00
_cell.angle_beta   90.00
_cell.angle_gamma   90.00
#
_symmetry.space_group_name_H-M   'P 1'
#
loop_
_entity.id
_entity.type
_entity.pdbx_description
1 polymer ?
#
loop_
_entity_poly.entity_id
_entity_poly.type
_entity_poly.pdbx_seq_one_letter_code
_entity_poly.pdbx_strand_id
1 'polypeptide(L)' 'MSLSERLRRIELRQEEQSRATALLEEKVDALLSALAAEGEEEQEEPARSLDGELVPGERDQSQSLG' A
#
# COMPACT_ATOMS: atom_id res chain seq x y z
N MET A 1 -44.73 8.77 -3.06
CA MET A 1 -43.47 8.25 -3.64
C MET A 1 -43.74 6.86 -4.21
N SER A 2 -43.51 6.65 -5.50
CA SER A 2 -43.71 5.36 -6.17
C SER A 2 -42.58 4.36 -5.83
N LEU A 3 -42.87 3.06 -5.86
CA LEU A 3 -41.86 2.00 -5.78
C LEU A 3 -40.81 2.12 -6.91
N SER A 4 -41.24 2.48 -8.12
CA SER A 4 -40.33 2.69 -9.26
C SER A 4 -39.31 3.81 -8.99
N GLU A 5 -39.73 4.86 -8.31
CA GLU A 5 -38.87 6.00 -7.98
C GLU A 5 -37.92 5.72 -6.79
N ARG A 6 -38.29 4.77 -5.94
CA ARG A 6 -37.38 4.25 -4.91
C ARG A 6 -36.33 3.32 -5.53
N LEU A 7 -36.73 2.45 -6.44
CA LEU A 7 -35.80 1.57 -7.18
C LEU A 7 -34.79 2.37 -7.98
N ARG A 8 -35.25 3.34 -8.77
CA ARG A 8 -34.36 4.21 -9.57
C ARG A 8 -33.31 4.94 -8.71
N ARG A 9 -33.70 5.38 -7.50
CA ARG A 9 -32.75 6.03 -6.58
C ARG A 9 -31.73 5.06 -5.99
N ILE A 10 -32.12 3.81 -5.76
CA ILE A 10 -31.21 2.77 -5.27
C ILE A 10 -30.20 2.43 -6.37
N GLU A 11 -30.66 2.23 -7.61
CA GLU A 11 -29.81 1.96 -8.77
C GLU A 11 -28.79 3.10 -8.99
N LEU A 12 -29.25 4.36 -8.99
CA LEU A 12 -28.36 5.51 -9.13
C LEU A 12 -27.29 5.54 -8.02
N ARG A 13 -27.70 5.29 -6.77
CA ARG A 13 -26.78 5.27 -5.63
C ARG A 13 -25.77 4.12 -5.74
N GLN A 14 -26.19 2.96 -6.24
CA GLN A 14 -25.30 1.82 -6.48
C GLN A 14 -24.29 2.13 -7.59
N GLU A 15 -24.72 2.76 -8.68
CA GLU A 15 -23.81 3.20 -9.74
C GLU A 15 -22.80 4.21 -9.22
N GLU A 16 -23.23 5.23 -8.48
CA GLU A 16 -22.36 6.23 -7.86
C GLU A 16 -21.36 5.59 -6.90
N GLN A 17 -21.81 4.65 -6.07
CA GLN A 17 -20.94 3.92 -5.14
C GLN A 17 -19.92 3.07 -5.89
N SER A 18 -20.34 2.35 -6.93
CA SER A 18 -19.44 1.52 -7.73
C SER A 18 -18.34 2.35 -8.40
N ARG A 19 -18.68 3.53 -8.94
CA ARG A 19 -17.71 4.48 -9.51
C ARG A 19 -16.75 5.02 -8.45
N ALA A 20 -17.26 5.38 -7.27
CA ALA A 20 -16.42 5.87 -6.18
C ALA A 20 -15.44 4.80 -5.70
N THR A 21 -15.89 3.54 -5.59
CA THR A 21 -15.02 2.42 -5.23
C THR A 21 -13.92 2.20 -6.27
N ALA A 22 -14.24 2.18 -7.56
CA ALA A 22 -13.25 2.01 -8.62
C ALA A 22 -12.17 3.11 -8.61
N LEU A 23 -12.56 4.37 -8.37
CA LEU A 23 -11.62 5.49 -8.26
C LEU A 23 -10.74 5.40 -7.01
N LEU A 24 -11.25 4.82 -5.92
CA LEU A 24 -10.45 4.59 -4.71
C LEU A 24 -9.47 3.44 -4.91
N GLU A 25 -9.89 2.36 -5.56
CA GLU A 25 -9.02 1.23 -5.92
C GLU A 25 -7.84 1.71 -6.78
N GLU A 26 -8.10 2.49 -7.84
CA GLU A 26 -7.05 3.06 -8.69
C GLU A 26 -6.04 3.91 -7.89
N LYS A 27 -6.53 4.74 -6.96
CA LYS A 27 -5.67 5.57 -6.11
C LYS A 27 -4.84 4.73 -5.14
N VAL A 28 -5.42 3.68 -4.57
CA VAL A 28 -4.70 2.77 -3.67
C VAL A 28 -3.62 2.04 -4.44
N ASP A 29 -3.91 1.53 -5.64
CA ASP A 29 -2.93 0.87 -6.50
C ASP A 29 -1.78 1.82 -6.88
N ALA A 30 -2.09 3.08 -7.17
CA ALA A 30 -1.08 4.10 -7.44
C ALA A 30 -0.19 4.38 -6.21
N LEU A 31 -0.78 4.48 -5.01
CA LEU A 31 -0.03 4.67 -3.76
C LEU A 31 0.84 3.46 -3.42
N LEU A 32 0.32 2.24 -3.60
CA LEU A 32 1.08 1.01 -3.39
C LEU A 32 2.26 0.93 -4.37
N SER A 33 2.05 1.31 -5.62
CA SER A 33 3.12 1.37 -6.63
C SER A 33 4.18 2.41 -6.27
N ALA A 34 3.78 3.58 -5.78
CA ALA A 34 4.72 4.62 -5.33
C ALA A 34 5.56 4.16 -4.13
N LEU A 35 4.93 3.54 -3.12
CA LEU A 35 5.63 3.00 -1.95
C LEU A 35 6.59 1.85 -2.32
N ALA A 36 6.19 0.99 -3.26
CA ALA A 36 7.07 -0.06 -3.76
C ALA A 36 8.30 0.52 -4.49
N ALA A 37 8.12 1.59 -5.27
CA ALA A 37 9.22 2.29 -5.93
C ALA A 37 10.17 2.97 -4.93
N GLU A 38 9.65 3.57 -3.86
CA GLU A 38 10.48 4.14 -2.77
C GLU A 38 11.25 3.04 -2.01
N GLY A 39 10.63 1.89 -1.75
CA GLY A 39 11.27 0.77 -1.04
C GLY A 39 12.38 0.04 -1.83
N GLU A 40 12.45 0.23 -3.16
CA GLU A 40 13.54 -0.30 -3.98
C GLU A 40 14.82 0.55 -3.90
N GLU A 41 14.73 1.82 -3.47
CA GLU A 41 15.89 2.70 -3.27
C GLU A 41 16.56 2.50 -1.90
N GLU A 42 15.89 1.84 -0.95
CA GLU A 42 16.37 1.57 0.41
C GLU A 42 16.68 0.08 0.67
N GLN A 43 17.13 -0.67 -0.34
CA GLN A 43 17.95 -1.85 -0.03
C GLN A 43 19.26 -1.34 0.56
N GLU A 44 19.32 -1.23 1.88
CA GLU A 44 20.54 -1.01 2.65
C GLU A 44 21.61 -1.97 2.11
N GLU A 45 22.49 -1.46 1.24
CA GLU A 45 23.72 -2.17 0.98
C GLU A 45 24.36 -2.39 2.35
N PRO A 46 24.74 -3.63 2.71
CA PRO A 46 25.35 -3.89 4.00
C PRO A 46 26.54 -2.94 4.14
N ALA A 47 26.47 -2.08 5.16
CA ALA A 47 27.48 -1.05 5.36
C ALA A 47 28.86 -1.70 5.30
N ARG A 48 29.75 -1.19 4.45
CA ARG A 48 31.12 -1.68 4.34
C ARG A 48 32.03 -0.81 5.19
N SER A 49 33.01 -1.44 5.85
CA SER A 49 34.08 -0.72 6.52
C SER A 49 34.91 0.06 5.49
N LEU A 50 35.75 0.99 5.96
CA LEU A 50 36.69 1.72 5.11
C LEU A 50 37.69 0.78 4.39
N ASP A 51 37.86 -0.43 4.91
CA ASP A 51 38.68 -1.50 4.34
C ASP A 51 37.89 -2.44 3.41
N GLY A 52 36.58 -2.18 3.21
CA GLY A 52 35.70 -2.94 2.32
C GLY A 52 35.09 -4.21 2.91
N GLU A 53 35.30 -4.47 4.21
CA GLU A 53 34.69 -5.61 4.91
C GLU A 53 33.22 -5.34 5.22
N LEU A 54 32.36 -6.36 5.19
CA LEU A 54 30.95 -6.21 5.56
C LEU A 54 30.83 -5.95 7.05
N VAL A 55 30.24 -4.81 7.44
CA VAL A 55 29.90 -4.51 8.83
C VAL A 55 28.67 -5.37 9.19
N PRO A 56 28.74 -6.21 10.24
CA PRO A 56 27.57 -6.92 10.71
C PRO A 56 26.51 -5.90 11.14
N GLY A 57 25.35 -5.90 10.49
CA GLY A 57 24.23 -5.04 10.89
C GLY A 57 23.82 -5.31 12.33
N GLU A 58 23.22 -4.30 12.99
CA GLU A 58 22.62 -4.47 14.30
C GLU A 58 21.55 -5.57 14.21
N ARG A 59 21.89 -6.78 14.66
CA ARG A 59 20.90 -7.84 14.81
C ARG A 59 19.89 -7.34 15.83
N ASP A 60 18.64 -7.19 15.43
CA ASP A 60 17.55 -6.89 16.35
C ASP A 60 17.54 -7.95 17.46
N GLN A 61 18.01 -7.54 18.64
CA GLN A 61 18.15 -8.40 19.82
C GLN A 61 16.77 -8.76 20.41
N SER A 62 15.68 -8.23 19.85
CA SER A 62 14.31 -8.59 20.24
C SER A 62 13.95 -10.05 19.91
N GLN A 63 14.71 -10.72 19.03
CA GLN A 63 14.57 -12.15 18.74
C GLN A 63 15.62 -13.04 19.46
N SER A 64 15.97 -12.69 20.69
CA SER A 64 16.60 -13.66 21.60
C SER A 64 15.60 -14.75 21.96
N LEU A 65 15.61 -15.86 21.20
CA LEU A 65 14.87 -17.07 21.55
C LEU A 65 15.45 -17.63 22.86
N GLY A 66 14.65 -17.53 23.93
CA GLY A 66 14.86 -18.28 25.17
C GLY A 66 14.59 -19.78 25.00
#